data_AF-A0A845ZM60-F1
#
_entry.id   AF-A0A845ZM60-F1
#
_cell.length_a   1.000
_cell.length_b   1.000
_cell.length_c   1.000
_cell.angle_alpha   90.00
_cell.angle_beta   90.00
_cell.angle_gamma   90.00
#
_symmetry.space_group_name_H-M   'P 1'
#
loop_
_entity.id
_entity.type
_entity.pdbx_description
1 polymer ?
#
loop_
_entity_poly.entity_id
_entity_poly.type
_entity_poly.pdbx_seq_one_letter_code
_entity_poly.pdbx_strand_id
1 'polypeptide(L)'
;MKGIFQQEQPMTIRRQYSLPNCTLILEGWSNSTTGDGLQPDARPLLTTLSNAECYVGAMDKPLSGGRDFFEDLVNSVSRYAQEFLSKVPHPQPHAEKPAKVHLQKVEDKNLHRLILLDTAESGAMTNSGKPLHVDLNTVQLFDLVEAIDQFLA
;
A
#
# COMPACT_ATOMS: atom_id res chain seq x y z
N MET A 1 -18.62 -37.95 24.74
CA MET A 1 -19.11 -36.65 24.26
C MET A 1 -17.99 -36.02 23.45
N LYS A 2 -18.01 -36.14 22.12
CA LYS A 2 -16.93 -35.67 21.24
C LYS A 2 -17.02 -34.14 21.17
N GLY A 3 -15.96 -33.45 21.61
CA GLY A 3 -15.80 -32.02 21.43
C GLY A 3 -15.80 -31.71 19.94
N ILE A 4 -16.74 -30.87 19.51
CA ILE A 4 -16.76 -30.32 18.16
C ILE A 4 -15.68 -29.24 18.14
N PHE A 5 -14.50 -29.57 17.65
CA PHE A 5 -13.55 -28.56 17.18
C PHE A 5 -14.16 -27.96 15.92
N GLN A 6 -14.84 -26.82 16.06
CA GLN A 6 -15.16 -25.97 14.92
C GLN A 6 -13.84 -25.45 14.38
N GLN A 7 -13.49 -25.93 13.20
CA GLN A 7 -12.31 -25.51 12.46
C GLN A 7 -12.58 -24.08 12.00
N GLU A 8 -11.92 -23.11 12.64
CA GLU A 8 -12.01 -21.69 12.31
C GLU A 8 -11.47 -21.48 10.90
N GLN A 9 -12.34 -21.25 9.93
CA GLN A 9 -11.93 -20.98 8.56
C GLN A 9 -11.79 -19.46 8.35
N PRO A 10 -10.58 -18.93 8.12
CA PRO A 10 -10.37 -17.51 7.88
C PRO A 10 -11.04 -17.10 6.58
N MET A 11 -11.81 -16.01 6.61
CA MET A 11 -12.44 -15.45 5.41
C MET A 11 -11.46 -14.56 4.68
N THR A 12 -11.37 -14.71 3.36
CA THR A 12 -10.58 -13.82 2.51
C THR A 12 -11.33 -12.51 2.29
N ILE A 13 -10.67 -11.39 2.56
CA ILE A 13 -11.18 -10.04 2.34
C ILE A 13 -10.38 -9.40 1.21
N ARG A 14 -11.09 -8.70 0.33
CA ARG A 14 -10.51 -7.84 -0.69
C ARG A 14 -11.10 -6.44 -0.56
N ARG A 15 -10.25 -5.43 -0.31
CA ARG A 15 -10.62 -4.02 -0.26
C ARG A 15 -10.04 -3.33 -1.48
N GLN A 16 -10.82 -2.45 -2.10
CA GLN A 16 -10.41 -1.69 -3.26
C GLN A 16 -10.77 -0.23 -3.05
N TYR A 17 -9.78 0.65 -3.20
CA TYR A 17 -9.90 2.10 -3.13
C TYR A 17 -9.57 2.64 -4.51
N SER A 18 -10.57 3.15 -5.23
CA SER A 18 -10.44 3.59 -6.62
C SER A 18 -10.68 5.09 -6.74
N LEU A 19 -9.61 5.80 -7.10
CA LEU A 19 -9.56 7.20 -7.49
C LEU A 19 -9.25 7.32 -9.00
N PRO A 20 -9.42 8.51 -9.61
CA PRO A 20 -9.25 8.68 -11.05
C PRO A 20 -7.89 8.23 -11.60
N ASN A 21 -6.81 8.42 -10.85
CA ASN A 21 -5.46 8.05 -11.27
C ASN A 21 -4.76 7.04 -10.35
N CYS A 22 -5.45 6.52 -9.34
CA CYS A 22 -4.90 5.57 -8.40
C CYS A 22 -5.95 4.50 -8.02
N THR A 23 -5.58 3.22 -8.11
CA THR A 23 -6.36 2.13 -7.52
C THR A 23 -5.46 1.31 -6.59
N LEU A 24 -5.85 1.27 -5.31
CA LEU A 24 -5.20 0.48 -4.28
C LEU A 24 -6.08 -0.74 -3.94
N ILE A 25 -5.53 -1.93 -4.08
CA ILE A 25 -6.21 -3.20 -3.79
C ILE A 25 -5.46 -3.90 -2.66
N LEU A 26 -6.17 -4.29 -1.62
CA LEU A 26 -5.62 -4.98 -0.46
C LEU A 26 -6.36 -6.30 -0.26
N GLU A 27 -5.61 -7.39 -0.28
CA GLU A 27 -6.12 -8.73 -0.09
C GLU A 27 -5.52 -9.33 1.17
N GLY A 28 -6.36 -10.02 1.93
CA GLY A 28 -5.95 -10.55 3.22
C GLY A 28 -7.01 -11.44 3.84
N TRP A 29 -6.82 -11.73 5.11
CA TRP A 29 -7.67 -12.61 5.89
C TRP A 29 -8.28 -11.84 7.06
N SER A 30 -9.53 -12.16 7.42
CA SER A 30 -10.11 -11.80 8.70
C SER A 30 -10.26 -13.00 9.61
N ASN A 31 -10.04 -12.75 10.91
CA ASN A 31 -10.32 -13.71 11.97
C ASN A 31 -11.67 -13.46 12.67
N SER A 32 -12.46 -12.49 12.21
CA SER A 32 -13.77 -12.16 12.78
C SER A 32 -14.85 -13.07 12.19
N THR A 33 -15.31 -14.04 12.97
CA THR A 33 -16.59 -14.70 12.72
C THR A 33 -17.71 -13.69 12.99
N THR A 34 -18.66 -13.58 12.07
CA THR A 34 -19.93 -12.89 12.29
C THR A 34 -20.66 -13.60 13.44
N GLY A 35 -20.35 -13.22 14.69
CA GLY A 35 -20.74 -13.99 15.87
C GLY A 35 -20.67 -13.25 17.21
N ASP A 36 -20.48 -11.93 17.21
CA ASP A 36 -20.76 -11.09 18.38
C ASP A 36 -21.66 -9.93 17.94
N GLY A 37 -22.84 -9.83 18.55
CA GLY A 37 -24.00 -9.08 18.08
C GLY A 37 -23.86 -7.55 18.15
N LEU A 38 -22.92 -6.96 17.42
CA LEU A 38 -22.78 -5.52 17.28
C LEU A 38 -22.50 -5.14 15.81
N GLN A 39 -23.49 -4.46 15.21
CA GLN A 39 -23.44 -3.65 14.00
C GLN A 39 -23.35 -4.40 12.64
N PRO A 40 -24.46 -4.48 11.86
CA PRO A 40 -24.46 -5.01 10.49
C PRO A 40 -23.65 -4.16 9.47
N ASP A 41 -23.14 -3.00 9.88
CA ASP A 41 -22.36 -2.07 9.05
C ASP A 41 -20.85 -2.05 9.34
N ALA A 42 -20.35 -2.91 10.24
CA ALA A 42 -18.92 -2.96 10.55
C ALA A 42 -18.15 -3.69 9.44
N ARG A 43 -17.32 -2.97 8.67
CA ARG A 43 -16.41 -3.57 7.68
C ARG A 43 -15.52 -4.60 8.38
N PRO A 44 -15.51 -5.87 7.94
CA PRO A 44 -14.70 -6.91 8.58
C PRO A 44 -13.21 -6.51 8.64
N LEU A 45 -12.59 -6.70 9.80
CA LEU A 45 -11.19 -6.30 10.05
C LEU A 45 -10.23 -7.20 9.24
N LEU A 46 -9.35 -6.58 8.45
CA LEU A 46 -8.28 -7.28 7.74
C LEU A 46 -7.12 -7.50 8.72
N THR A 47 -7.05 -8.69 9.32
CA THR A 47 -6.08 -9.03 10.37
C THR A 47 -4.72 -9.47 9.81
N THR A 48 -4.68 -9.90 8.55
CA THR A 48 -3.44 -10.31 7.88
C THR A 48 -3.50 -9.86 6.42
N LEU A 49 -2.53 -9.04 5.98
CA LEU A 49 -2.40 -8.63 4.59
C LEU A 49 -1.55 -9.66 3.84
N SER A 50 -2.14 -10.31 2.84
CA SER A 50 -1.44 -11.27 1.97
C SER A 50 -0.89 -10.63 0.71
N ASN A 51 -1.61 -9.65 0.14
CA ASN A 51 -1.20 -8.98 -1.09
C ASN A 51 -1.71 -7.54 -1.09
N ALA A 52 -0.91 -6.63 -1.63
CA ALA A 52 -1.25 -5.25 -1.90
C ALA A 52 -0.85 -4.93 -3.34
N GLU A 53 -1.76 -4.30 -4.07
CA GLU A 53 -1.52 -3.82 -5.43
C GLU A 53 -1.83 -2.34 -5.52
N CYS A 54 -0.93 -1.59 -6.11
CA CYS A 54 -1.08 -0.16 -6.36
C CYS A 54 -0.93 0.11 -7.86
N TYR A 55 -2.04 0.43 -8.49
CA TYR A 55 -2.09 0.94 -9.86
C TYR A 55 -2.09 2.47 -9.77
N VAL A 56 -1.06 3.12 -10.29
CA VAL A 56 -0.97 4.59 -10.26
C VAL A 56 -0.35 5.11 -11.54
N GLY A 57 -0.91 6.19 -12.08
CA GLY A 57 -0.49 6.72 -13.37
C GLY A 57 -0.79 5.79 -14.55
N ALA A 58 0.07 5.78 -15.57
CA ALA A 58 -0.14 5.02 -16.80
C ALA A 58 0.57 3.65 -16.81
N MET A 59 0.59 2.95 -15.68
CA MET A 59 1.27 1.65 -15.57
C MET A 59 0.38 0.50 -16.05
N ASP A 60 0.92 -0.38 -16.89
CA ASP A 60 0.26 -1.63 -17.30
C ASP A 60 0.29 -2.72 -16.20
N LYS A 61 1.23 -2.62 -15.26
CA LYS A 61 1.41 -3.57 -14.15
C LYS A 61 1.36 -2.83 -12.82
N PRO A 62 0.68 -3.38 -11.79
CA PRO A 62 0.68 -2.77 -10.47
C PRO A 62 2.05 -2.88 -9.81
N LEU A 63 2.33 -1.94 -8.92
CA LEU A 63 3.29 -2.17 -7.85
C LEU A 63 2.65 -3.13 -6.86
N SER A 64 3.28 -4.28 -6.62
CA SER A 64 2.70 -5.28 -5.74
C SER A 64 3.70 -5.92 -4.78
N GLY A 65 3.16 -6.41 -3.67
CA GLY A 65 3.90 -7.11 -2.64
C GLY A 65 3.02 -7.43 -1.43
N GLY A 66 3.63 -8.01 -0.41
CA GLY A 66 2.97 -8.29 0.87
C GLY A 66 2.91 -7.09 1.81
N ARG A 67 2.75 -7.38 3.09
CA ARG A 67 2.71 -6.39 4.19
C ARG A 67 3.87 -5.40 4.17
N ASP A 68 5.12 -5.89 4.06
CA ASP A 68 6.30 -5.02 4.11
C ASP A 68 6.31 -3.98 2.99
N PHE A 69 5.92 -4.38 1.77
CA PHE A 69 5.78 -3.46 0.64
C PHE A 69 4.74 -2.38 0.93
N PHE A 70 3.58 -2.79 1.47
CA PHE A 70 2.50 -1.85 1.75
C PHE A 70 2.85 -0.88 2.88
N GLU A 71 3.50 -1.36 3.96
CA GLU A 71 4.00 -0.50 5.04
C GLU A 71 5.03 0.51 4.51
N ASP A 72 5.98 0.07 3.68
CA ASP A 72 6.95 0.97 3.04
C ASP A 72 6.28 1.99 2.12
N LEU A 73 5.24 1.59 1.37
CA LEU A 73 4.46 2.49 0.51
C LEU A 73 3.77 3.57 1.34
N VAL A 74 3.03 3.18 2.39
CA VAL A 74 2.34 4.11 3.29
C VAL A 74 3.34 5.09 3.91
N ASN A 75 4.41 4.57 4.52
CA ASN A 75 5.43 5.42 5.16
C ASN A 75 6.10 6.39 4.18
N SER A 76 6.46 5.91 2.98
CA SER A 76 7.13 6.75 1.99
C SER A 76 6.20 7.82 1.42
N VAL A 77 4.94 7.49 1.14
CA VAL A 77 3.95 8.44 0.60
C VAL A 77 3.60 9.49 1.64
N SER A 78 3.25 9.10 2.87
CA SER A 78 2.89 10.03 3.93
C SER A 78 4.03 10.99 4.25
N ARG A 79 5.27 10.48 4.38
CA ARG A 79 6.45 11.33 4.60
C ARG A 79 6.65 12.32 3.47
N TYR A 80 6.66 11.84 2.24
CA TYR A 80 6.89 12.69 1.07
C TYR A 80 5.81 13.77 0.91
N ALA A 81 4.53 13.39 1.09
CA ALA A 81 3.42 14.33 1.05
C ALA A 81 3.53 15.39 2.15
N GLN A 82 3.88 14.99 3.37
CA GLN A 82 4.09 15.92 4.47
C GLN A 82 5.21 16.92 4.15
N GLU A 83 6.38 16.47 3.68
CA GLU A 83 7.49 17.34 3.29
C GLU A 83 7.10 18.28 2.15
N PHE A 84 6.45 17.75 1.11
CA PHE A 84 6.07 18.49 -0.08
C PHE A 84 5.04 19.59 0.23
N LEU A 85 4.05 19.30 1.08
CA LEU A 85 2.99 20.23 1.45
C LEU A 85 3.44 21.25 2.49
N SER A 86 4.15 20.80 3.53
CA SER A 86 4.56 21.66 4.65
C SER A 86 5.82 22.48 4.36
N LYS A 87 6.63 22.05 3.38
CA LYS A 87 8.00 22.54 3.14
C LYS A 87 8.95 22.35 4.33
N VAL A 88 8.56 21.53 5.31
CA VAL A 88 9.39 21.17 6.46
C VAL A 88 10.09 19.85 6.14
N PRO A 89 11.43 19.79 6.21
CA PRO A 89 12.15 18.53 6.05
C PRO A 89 11.71 17.54 7.14
N HIS A 90 11.42 16.29 6.76
CA HIS A 90 11.09 15.24 7.69
C HIS A 90 12.32 14.34 7.87
N PRO A 91 13.04 14.45 9.00
CA PRO A 91 14.25 13.67 9.21
C PRO A 91 13.92 12.18 9.11
N GLN A 92 14.70 11.46 8.30
CA GLN A 92 14.50 10.04 8.08
C GLN A 92 14.86 9.30 9.38
N PRO A 93 13.94 8.59 10.04
CA PRO A 93 14.32 7.76 11.17
C PRO A 93 15.31 6.70 10.67
N HIS A 94 16.38 6.47 11.42
CA HIS A 94 17.31 5.37 11.15
C HIS A 94 16.54 4.05 11.32
N ALA A 95 15.94 3.56 10.23
CA ALA A 95 15.33 2.26 10.18
C ALA A 95 16.43 1.19 10.10
N GLU A 96 16.27 0.10 10.85
CA GLU A 96 17.21 -1.03 10.85
C GLU A 96 17.26 -1.74 9.49
N LYS A 97 16.23 -1.56 8.65
CA LYS A 97 16.16 -2.06 7.27
C LYS A 97 15.89 -0.90 6.30
N PRO A 98 16.56 -0.87 5.13
CA PRO A 98 16.25 0.08 4.09
C PRO A 98 14.83 -0.19 3.55
N ALA A 99 14.00 0.85 3.48
CA ALA A 99 12.66 0.76 2.90
C ALA A 99 12.75 0.36 1.41
N LYS A 100 11.83 -0.47 0.94
CA LYS A 100 11.76 -0.90 -0.46
C LYS A 100 11.14 0.17 -1.36
N VAL A 101 10.32 1.05 -0.79
CA VAL A 101 9.60 2.10 -1.51
C VAL A 101 10.15 3.47 -1.13
N HIS A 102 10.45 4.28 -2.14
CA HIS A 102 10.92 5.66 -1.95
C HIS A 102 10.18 6.62 -2.88
N LEU A 103 10.02 7.85 -2.40
CA LEU A 103 9.51 8.97 -3.19
C LEU A 103 10.49 10.12 -3.15
N GLN A 104 10.75 10.71 -4.31
CA GLN A 104 11.59 11.89 -4.46
C GLN A 104 11.01 12.85 -5.49
N LYS A 105 11.30 14.15 -5.33
CA LYS A 105 10.97 15.14 -6.36
C LYS A 105 11.92 14.96 -7.54
N VAL A 106 11.40 15.06 -8.77
CA VAL A 106 12.25 15.14 -9.97
C VAL A 106 12.65 16.60 -10.13
N GLU A 107 13.96 16.89 -10.10
CA GLU A 107 14.46 18.26 -10.27
C GLU A 107 14.00 18.86 -11.60
N ASP A 108 13.70 20.16 -11.57
CA ASP A 108 13.25 20.96 -12.71
C ASP A 108 11.97 20.48 -13.41
N LYS A 109 11.25 19.53 -12.81
CA LYS A 109 9.95 19.04 -13.27
C LYS A 109 8.95 19.06 -12.12
N ASN A 110 7.69 19.38 -12.39
CA ASN A 110 6.59 19.21 -11.42
C ASN A 110 6.15 17.73 -11.38
N LEU A 111 7.13 16.84 -11.20
CA LEU A 111 6.96 15.39 -11.18
C LEU A 111 7.53 14.81 -9.89
N HIS A 112 6.93 13.71 -9.47
CA HIS A 112 7.24 12.98 -8.24
C HIS A 112 7.60 11.56 -8.63
N ARG A 113 8.82 11.11 -8.34
CA ARG A 113 9.29 9.78 -8.70
C ARG A 113 9.08 8.82 -7.55
N LEU A 114 8.24 7.83 -7.77
CA LEU A 114 8.11 6.65 -6.93
C LEU A 114 9.13 5.60 -7.41
N ILE A 115 9.92 5.09 -6.48
CA ILE A 115 11.02 4.14 -6.71
C ILE A 115 10.71 2.89 -5.90
N LEU A 116 10.61 1.74 -6.56
CA LEU A 116 10.54 0.44 -5.92
C LEU A 116 11.89 -0.27 -6.11
N LEU A 117 12.61 -0.48 -5.01
CA LEU A 117 13.84 -1.24 -5.00
C LEU A 117 13.52 -2.73 -5.15
N ASP A 118 14.21 -3.38 -6.09
CA ASP A 118 13.98 -4.78 -6.42
C ASP A 118 14.30 -5.67 -5.21
N THR A 119 13.28 -6.37 -4.72
CA THR A 119 13.45 -7.58 -3.91
C THR A 119 12.72 -8.66 -4.68
N ALA A 120 13.34 -9.84 -4.81
CA ALA A 120 12.93 -10.98 -5.65
C ALA A 120 11.49 -11.50 -5.43
N GLU A 121 10.70 -10.82 -4.60
CA GLU A 121 9.36 -11.15 -4.11
C GLU A 121 8.28 -10.19 -4.66
N SER A 122 8.65 -9.06 -5.28
CA SER A 122 7.68 -8.18 -5.95
C SER A 122 7.32 -8.75 -7.32
N GLY A 123 6.02 -9.02 -7.55
CA GLY A 123 5.49 -9.43 -8.85
C GLY A 123 5.72 -8.42 -9.98
N ALA A 124 6.25 -7.23 -9.66
CA ALA A 124 6.87 -6.29 -10.58
C ALA A 124 8.24 -6.80 -11.08
N MET A 125 8.24 -7.94 -11.78
CA MET A 125 9.42 -8.41 -12.53
C MET A 125 9.77 -7.39 -13.62
N THR A 126 10.76 -6.53 -13.34
CA THR A 126 11.69 -6.13 -14.40
C THR A 126 12.68 -7.28 -14.54
N ASN A 127 12.87 -7.81 -15.75
CA ASN A 127 13.76 -8.96 -16.00
C ASN A 127 15.26 -8.63 -15.79
N SER A 128 15.62 -7.73 -14.88
CA SER A 128 16.94 -7.09 -14.87
C SER A 128 17.51 -6.69 -13.51
N GLY A 129 16.85 -6.95 -12.37
CA GLY A 129 17.43 -6.58 -11.06
C GLY A 129 17.50 -5.06 -10.85
N LYS A 130 16.69 -4.28 -11.57
CA LYS A 130 16.76 -2.82 -11.60
C LYS A 130 15.58 -2.22 -10.82
N PRO A 131 15.82 -1.13 -10.05
CA PRO A 131 14.74 -0.38 -9.43
C PRO A 131 13.68 0.05 -10.46
N LEU A 132 12.41 -0.13 -10.12
CA LEU A 132 11.29 0.34 -10.92
C LEU A 132 11.02 1.80 -10.56
N HIS A 133 11.01 2.67 -11.57
CA HIS A 133 10.74 4.10 -11.42
C HIS A 133 9.41 4.45 -12.08
N VAL A 134 8.58 5.20 -11.36
CA VAL A 134 7.29 5.68 -11.81
C VAL A 134 7.23 7.19 -11.57
N ASP A 135 7.17 7.96 -12.65
CA ASP A 135 7.03 9.41 -12.55
C ASP A 135 5.55 9.78 -12.50
N LEU A 136 5.15 10.41 -11.40
CA LEU A 136 3.80 10.86 -11.09
C LEU A 136 3.70 12.37 -11.29
N ASN A 137 2.61 12.85 -11.88
CA ASN A 137 2.24 14.25 -11.76
C ASN A 137 1.62 14.52 -10.38
N THR A 138 1.44 15.79 -10.03
CA THR A 138 0.93 16.18 -8.71
C THR A 138 -0.49 15.68 -8.43
N VAL A 139 -1.35 15.58 -9.44
CA VAL A 139 -2.70 15.01 -9.28
C VAL A 139 -2.63 13.52 -8.95
N GLN A 140 -1.77 12.77 -9.64
CA GLN A 140 -1.53 11.34 -9.39
C GLN A 140 -0.95 11.10 -7.99
N LEU A 141 -0.04 11.97 -7.53
CA LEU A 141 0.46 11.92 -6.16
C LEU A 141 -0.67 12.10 -5.15
N PHE A 142 -1.55 13.08 -5.35
CA PHE A 142 -2.65 13.32 -4.41
C PHE A 142 -3.67 12.20 -4.40
N ASP A 143 -4.02 11.63 -5.56
CA ASP A 143 -4.88 10.45 -5.61
C ASP A 143 -4.26 9.27 -4.84
N LEU A 144 -2.93 9.09 -4.89
CA LEU A 144 -2.23 8.06 -4.11
C LEU A 144 -2.26 8.33 -2.61
N VAL A 145 -2.06 9.58 -2.18
CA VAL A 145 -2.18 9.99 -0.78
C VAL A 145 -3.60 9.72 -0.27
N GLU A 146 -4.61 10.12 -1.04
CA GLU A 146 -6.00 9.95 -0.64
C GLU A 146 -6.40 8.46 -0.58
N ALA A 147 -5.92 7.61 -1.50
CA ALA A 147 -6.14 6.18 -1.43
C ALA A 147 -5.62 5.56 -0.12
N ILE A 148 -4.46 6.03 0.34
CA ILE A 148 -3.84 5.59 1.60
C ILE A 148 -4.61 6.11 2.80
N ASP A 149 -5.01 7.39 2.79
CA ASP A 149 -5.80 7.99 3.87
C ASP A 149 -7.16 7.28 4.03
N GLN A 150 -7.83 6.94 2.92
CA GLN A 150 -9.08 6.16 2.95
C GLN A 150 -8.90 4.75 3.52
N PHE A 151 -7.70 4.18 3.45
CA PHE A 151 -7.39 2.91 4.10
C PHE A 151 -7.17 3.06 5.61
N LEU A 152 -6.54 4.16 6.04
CA LEU A 152 -6.22 4.42 7.45
C LEU A 152 -7.43 4.90 8.28
N ALA A 153 -8.50 5.34 7.61
CA ALA A 153 -9.76 5.80 8.22
C ALA A 153 -10.68 4.63 8.66
#